data_AF-A0A831K0S3-F1
#
_entry.id   AF-A0A831K0S3-F1
#
_cell.length_a   1.000
_cell.length_b   1.000
_cell.length_c   1.000
_cell.angle_alpha   90.00
_cell.angle_beta   90.00
_cell.angle_gamma   90.00
#
_symmetry.space_group_name_H-M   'P 1'
#
loop_
_entity.id
_entity.type
_entity.pdbx_description
1 polymer ?
#
loop_
_entity_poly.entity_id
_entity_poly.type
_entity_poly.pdbx_seq_one_letter_code
_entity_poly.pdbx_strand_id
1 'polypeptide(L)'
;MDEKRWASFLSVRKDDGDTFHYERVLNGNGYQCVAGLDEAGRGPLAGPVVAGCVVLPPDCDYQSFEDSKKLSPARRQTLFETLHSCGARIGVAVVPAAEIDRINILQASLQAMIRAVFDMAGQSAADLPDFLLVDGRFKAPIDLPQQAMIKGESKSASIAAASIIAKVTRDRLMVEYHERYPEYNFARHKGYATAEHRRAVERYGPCPLHRRTFRGVREFLPDQHERTTPQQMALW
;
A
#
# COMPACT_ATOMS: atom_id res chain seq x y z
N MET A 1 10.25 -16.23 -12.44
CA MET A 1 9.52 -17.50 -12.65
C MET A 1 8.68 -17.39 -13.91
N ASP A 2 8.75 -18.38 -14.80
CA ASP A 2 7.95 -18.47 -16.03
C ASP A 2 6.47 -18.86 -15.72
N GLU A 3 5.52 -18.38 -16.54
CA GLU A 3 4.07 -18.58 -16.37
C GLU A 3 3.69 -20.06 -16.31
N LYS A 4 4.39 -20.92 -17.07
CA LYS A 4 4.16 -22.38 -17.04
C LYS A 4 4.44 -22.99 -15.67
N ARG A 5 5.46 -22.52 -14.97
CA ARG A 5 5.82 -23.00 -13.63
C ARG A 5 4.82 -22.52 -12.58
N TRP A 6 4.31 -21.30 -12.71
CA TRP A 6 3.21 -20.81 -11.87
C TRP A 6 1.90 -21.57 -12.11
N ALA A 7 1.55 -21.85 -13.36
CA ALA A 7 0.38 -22.65 -13.70
C ALA A 7 0.45 -24.05 -13.07
N SER A 8 1.63 -24.65 -12.99
CA SER A 8 1.85 -25.89 -12.25
C SER A 8 1.58 -25.73 -10.75
N PHE A 9 1.99 -24.63 -10.13
CA PHE A 9 1.68 -24.37 -8.71
C PHE A 9 0.19 -24.13 -8.46
N LEU A 10 -0.51 -23.52 -9.40
CA LEU A 10 -1.98 -23.36 -9.35
C LEU A 10 -2.75 -24.68 -9.49
N SER A 11 -2.13 -25.72 -10.04
CA SER A 11 -2.77 -27.03 -10.23
C SER A 11 -2.78 -27.90 -8.97
N VAL A 12 -2.04 -27.51 -7.92
CA VAL A 12 -2.06 -28.19 -6.62
C VAL A 12 -3.43 -27.98 -5.98
N ARG A 13 -4.05 -29.05 -5.50
CA ARG A 13 -5.39 -29.00 -4.90
C ARG A 13 -5.38 -28.07 -3.69
N LYS A 14 -6.23 -27.05 -3.72
CA LYS A 14 -6.45 -26.08 -2.64
C LYS A 14 -7.75 -26.42 -1.93
N ASP A 15 -7.70 -26.53 -0.60
CA ASP A 15 -8.91 -26.67 0.20
C ASP A 15 -9.67 -25.33 0.25
N ASP A 16 -11.00 -25.42 0.32
CA ASP A 16 -11.84 -24.23 0.42
C ASP A 16 -11.52 -23.44 1.70
N GLY A 17 -11.18 -22.16 1.55
CA GLY A 17 -10.82 -21.28 2.67
C GLY A 17 -9.34 -21.30 3.07
N ASP A 18 -8.50 -22.13 2.45
CA ASP A 18 -7.06 -22.15 2.75
C ASP A 18 -6.31 -20.97 2.11
N THR A 19 -6.17 -19.88 2.87
CA THR A 19 -5.47 -18.67 2.43
C THR A 19 -3.94 -18.79 2.46
N PHE A 20 -3.36 -19.86 3.02
CA PHE A 20 -1.89 -20.02 3.11
C PHE A 20 -1.34 -21.11 2.19
N HIS A 21 -2.17 -21.58 1.26
CA HIS A 21 -1.84 -22.61 0.29
C HIS A 21 -0.57 -22.28 -0.52
N TYR A 22 -0.49 -21.06 -1.07
CA TYR A 22 0.57 -20.69 -2.00
C TYR A 22 1.92 -20.60 -1.31
N GLU A 23 1.95 -20.05 -0.10
CA GLU A 23 3.13 -19.95 0.75
C GLU A 23 3.70 -21.35 1.04
N ARG A 24 2.83 -22.33 1.39
CA ARG A 24 3.27 -23.72 1.60
C ARG A 24 3.76 -24.41 0.32
N VAL A 25 3.06 -24.22 -0.80
CA VAL A 25 3.49 -24.80 -2.09
C VAL A 25 4.85 -24.24 -2.50
N LEU A 26 5.06 -22.93 -2.35
CA LEU A 26 6.34 -22.28 -2.65
C LEU A 26 7.45 -22.78 -1.73
N ASN A 27 7.16 -22.92 -0.42
CA ASN A 27 8.10 -23.50 0.54
C ASN A 27 8.53 -24.92 0.17
N GLY A 28 7.57 -25.80 -0.18
CA GLY A 28 7.87 -27.15 -0.66
C GLY A 28 8.67 -27.20 -1.97
N ASN A 29 8.79 -26.07 -2.67
CA ASN A 29 9.58 -25.92 -3.89
C ASN A 29 10.90 -25.15 -3.69
N GLY A 30 11.30 -24.94 -2.43
CA GLY A 30 12.60 -24.37 -2.07
C GLY A 30 12.59 -22.88 -1.74
N TYR A 31 11.45 -22.19 -1.81
CA TYR A 31 11.34 -20.78 -1.39
C TYR A 31 11.02 -20.68 0.10
N GLN A 32 12.02 -20.42 0.92
CA GLN A 32 11.91 -20.41 2.38
C GLN A 32 11.35 -19.09 2.94
N CYS A 33 11.44 -17.99 2.18
CA CYS A 33 11.04 -16.66 2.63
C CYS A 33 10.05 -16.01 1.64
N VAL A 34 8.79 -16.44 1.72
CA VAL A 34 7.69 -15.94 0.88
C VAL A 34 7.04 -14.71 1.51
N ALA A 35 7.17 -13.54 0.89
CA ALA A 35 6.56 -12.31 1.35
C ALA A 35 5.28 -11.96 0.57
N GLY A 36 4.27 -11.47 1.28
CA GLY A 36 3.09 -10.83 0.69
C GLY A 36 3.26 -9.31 0.61
N LEU A 37 2.73 -8.71 -0.45
CA LEU A 37 2.76 -7.27 -0.70
C LEU A 37 1.36 -6.76 -1.05
N ASP A 38 0.95 -5.66 -0.42
CA ASP A 38 -0.27 -4.91 -0.77
C ASP A 38 -0.13 -3.42 -0.42
N GLU A 39 -0.95 -2.58 -1.03
CA GLU A 39 -1.01 -1.15 -0.81
C GLU A 39 -2.36 -0.63 -0.30
N ALA A 40 -2.31 0.40 0.55
CA ALA A 40 -3.45 1.20 0.94
C ALA A 40 -3.32 2.62 0.41
N GLY A 41 -4.43 3.17 -0.09
CA GLY A 41 -4.52 4.60 -0.38
C GLY A 41 -4.32 5.01 -1.83
N ARG A 42 -4.69 4.20 -2.82
CA ARG A 42 -4.61 4.63 -4.23
C ARG A 42 -5.68 5.64 -4.65
N GLY A 43 -6.92 5.44 -4.21
CA GLY A 43 -8.07 6.29 -4.58
C GLY A 43 -8.24 7.66 -3.88
N PRO A 44 -7.74 7.88 -2.64
CA PRO A 44 -7.88 9.15 -1.93
C PRO A 44 -7.37 10.38 -2.68
N LEU A 45 -8.02 11.53 -2.46
CA LEU A 45 -7.59 12.84 -2.97
C LEU A 45 -6.39 13.39 -2.17
N ALA A 46 -6.23 12.95 -0.93
CA ALA A 46 -5.19 13.42 -0.02
C ALA A 46 -4.49 12.28 0.72
N GLY A 47 -3.27 12.57 1.16
CA GLY A 47 -2.41 11.67 1.90
C GLY A 47 -1.60 10.72 1.03
N PRO A 48 -0.74 9.91 1.67
CA PRO A 48 0.18 9.03 0.98
C PRO A 48 -0.51 7.78 0.43
N VAL A 49 0.23 7.06 -0.41
CA VAL A 49 0.05 5.61 -0.58
C VAL A 49 1.03 4.92 0.37
N VAL A 50 0.55 3.88 1.05
CA VAL A 50 1.34 3.10 2.00
C VAL A 50 1.33 1.66 1.53
N ALA A 51 2.48 0.99 1.54
CA ALA A 51 2.56 -0.44 1.26
C ALA A 51 3.08 -1.19 2.48
N GLY A 52 2.60 -2.43 2.65
CA GLY A 52 3.11 -3.39 3.61
C GLY A 52 3.83 -4.52 2.88
N CYS A 53 4.85 -5.08 3.54
CA CYS A 53 5.54 -6.31 3.16
C CYS A 53 5.53 -7.23 4.39
N VAL A 54 4.98 -8.43 4.27
CA VAL A 54 4.90 -9.36 5.41
C VAL A 54 5.35 -10.75 5.02
N VAL A 55 6.28 -11.30 5.79
CA VAL A 55 6.61 -12.73 5.81
C VAL A 55 6.02 -13.32 7.08
N LEU A 56 5.06 -14.23 6.93
CA LEU A 56 4.43 -14.92 8.05
C LEU A 56 5.28 -16.11 8.52
N PRO A 57 5.36 -16.37 9.83
CA PRO A 57 5.94 -17.60 10.35
C PRO A 57 5.14 -18.82 9.87
N PRO A 58 5.77 -19.97 9.58
CA PRO A 58 5.08 -21.18 9.15
C PRO A 58 3.98 -21.65 10.12
N ASP A 59 4.20 -21.47 11.42
CA ASP A 59 3.34 -21.97 12.49
C ASP A 59 2.33 -20.92 13.02
N CYS A 60 2.19 -19.77 12.33
CA CYS A 60 1.23 -18.76 12.77
C CYS A 60 -0.22 -19.14 12.42
N ASP A 61 -1.19 -18.57 13.16
CA ASP A 61 -2.62 -18.68 12.83
C ASP A 61 -2.98 -17.84 11.59
N TYR A 62 -2.60 -18.34 10.42
CA TYR A 62 -2.80 -17.66 9.15
C TYR A 62 -4.27 -17.49 8.77
N GLN A 63 -5.17 -18.31 9.34
CA GLN A 63 -6.62 -18.22 9.10
C GLN A 63 -7.22 -16.95 9.70
N SER A 64 -6.56 -16.37 10.70
CA SER A 64 -6.99 -15.12 11.31
C SER A 64 -6.85 -13.89 10.38
N PHE A 65 -6.04 -13.99 9.32
CA PHE A 65 -5.80 -12.91 8.36
C PHE A 65 -6.74 -13.00 7.17
N GLU A 66 -7.66 -12.04 7.08
CA GLU A 66 -8.64 -11.92 6.02
C GLU A 66 -8.53 -10.56 5.30
N ASP A 67 -9.27 -10.41 4.20
CA ASP A 67 -9.42 -9.16 3.46
C ASP A 67 -9.70 -7.98 4.41
N SER A 68 -8.74 -7.05 4.47
CA SER A 68 -8.76 -5.91 5.39
C SER A 68 -10.03 -5.07 5.26
N LYS A 69 -10.69 -5.08 4.10
CA LYS A 69 -11.92 -4.30 3.83
C LYS A 69 -13.16 -4.94 4.47
N LYS A 70 -13.14 -6.25 4.73
CA LYS A 70 -14.21 -6.98 5.42
C LYS A 70 -14.12 -6.83 6.95
N LEU A 71 -12.93 -6.49 7.44
CA LEU A 71 -12.67 -6.35 8.86
C LEU A 71 -13.12 -4.99 9.42
N SER A 72 -13.66 -5.02 10.63
CA SER A 72 -13.91 -3.79 11.40
C SER A 72 -12.58 -3.09 11.76
N PRO A 73 -12.59 -1.76 12.00
CA PRO A 73 -11.38 -1.05 12.43
C PRO A 73 -10.75 -1.65 13.69
N ALA A 74 -11.56 -2.05 14.67
CA ALA A 74 -11.09 -2.69 15.90
C ALA A 74 -10.41 -4.03 15.62
N ARG A 75 -11.02 -4.88 14.78
CA ARG A 75 -10.44 -6.18 14.42
C ARG A 75 -9.12 -6.02 13.65
N ARG A 76 -9.04 -5.06 12.71
CA ARG A 76 -7.78 -4.73 12.03
C ARG A 76 -6.68 -4.31 12.99
N GLN A 77 -7.01 -3.51 14.00
CA GLN A 77 -6.06 -3.08 15.03
C GLN A 77 -5.54 -4.27 15.84
N THR A 78 -6.42 -5.18 16.28
CA THR A 78 -6.02 -6.41 16.95
C THR A 78 -5.08 -7.26 16.08
N LEU A 79 -5.42 -7.48 14.80
CA LEU A 79 -4.56 -8.27 13.90
C LEU A 79 -3.23 -7.58 13.60
N PHE A 80 -3.21 -6.25 13.53
CA PHE A 80 -1.97 -5.48 13.42
C PHE A 80 -1.04 -5.74 14.61
N GLU A 81 -1.57 -5.76 15.84
CA GLU A 81 -0.82 -6.10 17.05
C GLU A 81 -0.38 -7.57 17.03
N THR A 82 -1.27 -8.48 16.59
CA THR A 82 -0.95 -9.90 16.43
C THR A 82 0.26 -10.08 15.51
N LEU A 83 0.29 -9.43 14.34
CA LEU A 83 1.42 -9.51 13.39
C LEU A 83 2.74 -9.09 14.03
N HIS A 84 2.76 -8.07 14.86
CA HIS A 84 3.98 -7.62 15.56
C HIS A 84 4.39 -8.58 16.68
N SER A 85 3.45 -9.33 17.24
CA SER A 85 3.71 -10.25 18.37
C SER A 85 4.00 -11.69 17.95
N CYS A 86 3.55 -12.12 16.76
CA CYS A 86 3.65 -13.51 16.32
C CYS A 86 4.98 -13.87 15.65
N GLY A 87 5.93 -12.94 15.55
CA GLY A 87 7.23 -13.16 14.89
C GLY A 87 7.20 -12.97 13.38
N ALA A 88 6.15 -12.36 12.82
CA ALA A 88 6.13 -11.98 11.42
C ALA A 88 7.22 -10.93 11.14
N ARG A 89 7.87 -11.05 9.99
CA ARG A 89 8.79 -10.02 9.50
C ARG A 89 7.98 -9.01 8.71
N ILE A 90 8.07 -7.75 9.10
CA ILE A 90 7.20 -6.69 8.59
C ILE A 90 8.07 -5.57 8.06
N GLY A 91 7.76 -5.10 6.86
CA GLY A 91 8.23 -3.83 6.35
C GLY A 91 7.07 -2.95 5.93
N VAL A 92 7.27 -1.65 6.03
CA VAL A 92 6.27 -0.64 5.69
C VAL A 92 6.93 0.52 4.98
N ALA A 93 6.26 1.05 3.96
CA ALA A 93 6.75 2.22 3.28
C ALA A 93 5.64 3.19 2.93
N VAL A 94 5.97 4.47 3.03
CA VAL A 94 5.05 5.58 2.80
C VAL A 94 5.58 6.41 1.64
N VAL A 95 4.76 6.61 0.60
CA VAL A 95 5.07 7.49 -0.52
C VAL A 95 4.13 8.71 -0.47
N PRO A 96 4.67 9.92 -0.24
CA PRO A 96 3.87 11.12 0.01
C PRO A 96 3.18 11.63 -1.26
N ALA A 97 2.13 12.44 -1.09
CA ALA A 97 1.34 13.01 -2.19
C ALA A 97 2.19 13.76 -3.22
N ALA A 98 3.19 14.52 -2.78
CA ALA A 98 4.12 15.23 -3.67
C ALA A 98 4.90 14.27 -4.58
N GLU A 99 5.27 13.09 -4.09
CA GLU A 99 5.94 12.08 -4.93
C GLU A 99 4.93 11.41 -5.87
N ILE A 100 3.73 11.08 -5.41
CA ILE A 100 2.63 10.57 -6.24
C ILE A 100 2.38 11.49 -7.44
N ASP A 101 2.36 12.80 -7.22
CA ASP A 101 2.17 13.79 -8.28
C ASP A 101 3.32 13.79 -9.30
N ARG A 102 4.56 13.51 -8.89
CA ARG A 102 5.73 13.43 -9.80
C ARG A 102 5.74 12.19 -10.66
N ILE A 103 5.41 11.03 -10.09
CA ILE A 103 5.62 9.73 -10.74
C ILE A 103 4.34 8.98 -11.11
N ASN A 104 3.17 9.55 -10.83
CA ASN A 104 1.83 8.93 -10.91
C ASN A 104 1.55 7.84 -9.86
N ILE A 105 0.25 7.58 -9.63
CA ILE A 105 -0.20 6.68 -8.56
C ILE A 105 0.19 5.22 -8.76
N LEU A 106 0.29 4.74 -10.01
CA LEU A 106 0.70 3.36 -10.26
C LEU A 106 2.16 3.16 -9.86
N GLN A 107 3.06 4.03 -10.35
CA GLN A 107 4.49 3.93 -10.02
C GLN A 107 4.74 4.18 -8.55
N ALA A 108 4.04 5.14 -7.93
CA ALA A 108 4.14 5.38 -6.49
C ALA A 108 3.73 4.17 -5.65
N SER A 109 2.71 3.43 -6.07
CA SER A 109 2.29 2.20 -5.37
C SER A 109 3.35 1.10 -5.48
N LEU A 110 3.89 0.89 -6.69
CA LEU A 110 4.97 -0.07 -6.92
C LEU A 110 6.27 0.30 -6.18
N GLN A 111 6.61 1.60 -6.13
CA GLN A 111 7.73 2.13 -5.35
C GLN A 111 7.53 1.92 -3.85
N ALA A 112 6.32 2.13 -3.33
CA ALA A 112 6.00 1.84 -1.94
C ALA A 112 6.25 0.36 -1.63
N MET A 113 5.78 -0.56 -2.49
CA MET A 113 6.02 -2.00 -2.29
C MET A 113 7.51 -2.36 -2.26
N ILE A 114 8.31 -1.82 -3.19
CA ILE A 114 9.76 -2.04 -3.20
C ILE A 114 10.41 -1.55 -1.91
N ARG A 115 10.07 -0.33 -1.48
CA ARG A 115 10.58 0.24 -0.23
C ARG A 115 10.18 -0.61 0.98
N ALA A 116 8.96 -1.15 1.00
CA ALA A 116 8.50 -2.03 2.06
C ALA A 116 9.27 -3.37 2.08
N VAL A 117 9.65 -3.91 0.92
CA VAL A 117 10.53 -5.09 0.84
C VAL A 117 11.89 -4.81 1.48
N PHE A 118 12.51 -3.67 1.14
CA PHE A 118 13.80 -3.29 1.72
C PHE A 118 13.71 -2.95 3.21
N ASP A 119 12.64 -2.29 3.66
CA ASP A 119 12.37 -2.03 5.07
C ASP A 119 12.26 -3.34 5.88
N MET A 120 11.56 -4.34 5.34
CA MET A 120 11.42 -5.67 5.94
C MET A 120 12.76 -6.42 6.01
N ALA A 121 13.60 -6.30 4.98
CA ALA A 121 14.91 -6.95 4.91
C ALA A 121 15.98 -6.23 5.76
N GLY A 122 15.78 -4.96 6.09
CA GLY A 122 16.76 -4.16 6.82
C GLY A 122 18.04 -3.91 6.00
N GLN A 123 19.20 -4.08 6.62
CA GLN A 123 20.49 -3.72 6.01
C GLN A 123 21.15 -4.86 5.21
N SER A 124 20.63 -6.09 5.29
CA SER A 124 21.26 -7.26 4.69
C SER A 124 20.51 -7.73 3.46
N ALA A 125 21.21 -7.87 2.34
CA ALA A 125 20.65 -8.48 1.15
C ALA A 125 20.29 -9.97 1.35
N ALA A 126 20.94 -10.65 2.29
CA ALA A 126 20.63 -12.04 2.64
C ALA A 126 19.25 -12.18 3.31
N ASP A 127 18.70 -11.08 3.82
CA ASP A 127 17.39 -11.06 4.47
C ASP A 127 16.25 -10.71 3.49
N LEU A 128 16.55 -10.50 2.20
CA LEU A 128 15.50 -10.32 1.20
C LEU A 128 14.61 -11.57 1.07
N PRO A 129 13.30 -11.39 0.80
CA PRO A 129 12.45 -12.51 0.40
C PRO A 129 13.01 -13.22 -0.83
N ASP A 130 12.90 -14.55 -0.85
CA ASP A 130 13.22 -15.34 -2.03
C ASP A 130 12.01 -15.50 -2.97
N PHE A 131 10.82 -15.12 -2.52
CA PHE A 131 9.63 -15.01 -3.36
C PHE A 131 8.65 -13.92 -2.91
N LEU A 132 8.06 -13.19 -3.86
CA LEU A 132 7.04 -12.18 -3.60
C LEU A 132 5.66 -12.57 -4.17
N LEU A 133 4.64 -12.54 -3.33
CA LEU A 133 3.24 -12.57 -3.70
C LEU A 133 2.69 -11.14 -3.66
N VAL A 134 2.30 -10.60 -4.81
CA VAL A 134 1.94 -9.17 -4.98
C VAL A 134 0.45 -9.03 -5.26
N ASP A 135 -0.28 -8.22 -4.48
CA ASP A 135 -1.67 -7.94 -4.81
C ASP A 135 -1.79 -7.14 -6.12
N GLY A 136 -2.81 -7.49 -6.90
CA GLY A 136 -3.17 -6.78 -8.11
C GLY A 136 -2.58 -7.39 -9.38
N ARG A 137 -2.45 -6.54 -10.40
CA ARG A 137 -2.13 -6.96 -11.78
C ARG A 137 -0.63 -6.88 -12.11
N PHE A 138 0.09 -6.01 -11.42
CA PHE A 138 1.45 -5.63 -11.78
C PHE A 138 2.45 -6.24 -10.80
N LYS A 139 3.58 -6.67 -11.34
CA LYS A 139 4.75 -7.08 -10.56
C LYS A 139 5.48 -5.84 -10.06
N ALA A 140 6.13 -5.95 -8.90
CA ALA A 140 7.03 -4.92 -8.42
C ALA A 140 8.28 -4.88 -9.32
N PRO A 141 8.80 -3.71 -9.74
CA PRO A 141 9.99 -3.62 -10.57
C PRO A 141 11.28 -3.85 -9.76
N ILE A 142 11.41 -5.06 -9.20
CA ILE A 142 12.56 -5.58 -8.47
C ILE A 142 12.89 -6.98 -9.01
N ASP A 143 14.20 -7.30 -9.10
CA ASP A 143 14.68 -8.58 -9.62
C ASP A 143 14.63 -9.67 -8.54
N LEU A 144 13.41 -10.01 -8.12
CA LEU A 144 13.11 -11.14 -7.24
C LEU A 144 12.05 -12.04 -7.88
N PRO A 145 12.08 -13.36 -7.64
CA PRO A 145 10.98 -14.24 -8.01
C PRO A 145 9.67 -13.73 -7.45
N GLN A 146 8.67 -13.58 -8.31
CA GLN A 146 7.42 -12.95 -7.88
C GLN A 146 6.23 -13.34 -8.74
N GLN A 147 5.06 -13.19 -8.14
CA GLN A 147 3.78 -13.42 -8.78
C GLN A 147 2.76 -12.35 -8.37
N ALA A 148 2.19 -11.68 -9.38
CA ALA A 148 1.05 -10.78 -9.18
C ALA A 148 -0.26 -11.57 -9.14
N MET A 149 -1.14 -11.23 -8.20
CA MET A 149 -2.39 -11.94 -7.93
C MET A 149 -3.55 -10.95 -7.80
N ILE A 150 -4.46 -10.99 -8.76
CA ILE A 150 -5.71 -10.21 -8.66
C ILE A 150 -6.54 -10.77 -7.50
N LYS A 151 -6.92 -9.88 -6.56
CA LYS A 151 -7.59 -10.22 -5.28
C LYS A 151 -6.73 -11.15 -4.42
N GLY A 152 -5.43 -10.86 -4.35
CA GLY A 152 -4.43 -11.60 -3.59
C GLY A 152 -4.80 -11.71 -2.10
N GLU A 153 -5.40 -10.69 -1.51
CA GLU A 153 -5.87 -10.69 -0.11
C GLU A 153 -6.81 -11.87 0.22
N SER A 154 -7.62 -12.31 -0.75
CA SER A 154 -8.53 -13.47 -0.58
C SER A 154 -7.88 -14.83 -0.82
N LYS A 155 -6.62 -14.84 -1.26
CA LYS A 155 -5.93 -16.02 -1.79
C LYS A 155 -4.64 -16.36 -1.04
N SER A 156 -3.98 -15.36 -0.46
CA SER A 156 -2.72 -15.43 0.26
C SER A 156 -2.86 -14.71 1.60
N ALA A 157 -2.57 -15.41 2.69
CA ALA A 157 -2.61 -14.84 4.04
C ALA A 157 -1.46 -13.83 4.23
N SER A 158 -0.32 -14.03 3.56
CA SER A 158 0.77 -13.03 3.57
C SER A 158 0.35 -11.73 2.89
N ILE A 159 -0.39 -11.78 1.77
CA ILE A 159 -0.96 -10.57 1.14
C ILE A 159 -2.01 -9.92 2.07
N ALA A 160 -2.90 -10.71 2.67
CA ALA A 160 -3.89 -10.18 3.62
C ALA A 160 -3.23 -9.51 4.84
N ALA A 161 -2.16 -10.10 5.37
CA ALA A 161 -1.38 -9.51 6.45
C ALA A 161 -0.72 -8.18 6.02
N ALA A 162 -0.11 -8.14 4.84
CA ALA A 162 0.46 -6.92 4.28
C ALA A 162 -0.58 -5.81 4.10
N SER A 163 -1.81 -6.16 3.70
CA SER A 163 -2.90 -5.19 3.55
C SER A 163 -3.37 -4.61 4.88
N ILE A 164 -3.39 -5.42 5.95
CA ILE A 164 -3.66 -4.95 7.32
C ILE A 164 -2.59 -3.95 7.76
N ILE A 165 -1.30 -4.26 7.57
CA ILE A 165 -0.18 -3.35 7.89
C ILE A 165 -0.32 -2.03 7.13
N ALA A 166 -0.53 -2.09 5.81
CA ALA A 166 -0.69 -0.91 4.98
C ALA A 166 -1.91 -0.06 5.42
N LYS A 167 -3.05 -0.70 5.66
CA LYS A 167 -4.31 -0.04 5.97
C LYS A 167 -4.28 0.63 7.34
N VAL A 168 -3.84 -0.08 8.37
CA VAL A 168 -3.79 0.46 9.74
C VAL A 168 -2.78 1.61 9.82
N THR A 169 -1.59 1.43 9.25
CA THR A 169 -0.57 2.48 9.21
C THR A 169 -1.09 3.72 8.50
N ARG A 170 -1.68 3.57 7.31
CA ARG A 170 -2.24 4.70 6.58
C ARG A 170 -3.35 5.40 7.35
N ASP A 171 -4.27 4.65 7.95
CA ASP A 171 -5.39 5.24 8.67
C ASP A 171 -4.92 6.05 9.89
N ARG A 172 -3.87 5.59 10.60
CA ARG A 172 -3.23 6.36 11.69
C ARG A 172 -2.62 7.67 11.19
N LEU A 173 -1.86 7.63 10.09
CA LEU A 173 -1.29 8.84 9.48
C LEU A 173 -2.38 9.85 9.11
N MET A 174 -3.52 9.40 8.57
CA MET A 174 -4.62 10.30 8.23
C MET A 174 -5.31 10.90 9.46
N VAL A 175 -5.26 10.23 10.61
CA VAL A 175 -5.74 10.80 11.90
C VAL A 175 -4.75 11.85 12.39
N GLU A 176 -3.44 11.60 12.38
CA GLU A 176 -2.43 12.62 12.72
C GLU A 176 -2.51 13.85 11.79
N TYR A 177 -2.71 13.63 10.49
CA TYR A 177 -2.88 14.73 9.54
C TYR A 177 -4.13 15.57 9.81
N HIS A 178 -5.15 15.01 10.44
CA HIS A 178 -6.33 15.78 10.84
C HIS A 178 -5.99 16.80 11.92
N GLU A 179 -5.08 16.50 12.84
CA GLU A 179 -4.66 17.45 13.88
C GLU A 179 -4.00 18.69 13.26
N ARG A 180 -3.27 18.50 12.15
CA ARG A 180 -2.59 19.56 11.42
C ARG A 180 -3.50 20.34 10.45
N TYR A 181 -4.52 19.68 9.92
CA TYR A 181 -5.45 20.24 8.93
C TYR A 181 -6.90 19.87 9.29
N PRO A 182 -7.43 20.39 10.41
CA PRO A 182 -8.73 19.99 10.95
C PRO A 182 -9.89 20.30 10.00
N GLU A 183 -9.77 21.33 9.17
CA GLU A 183 -10.78 21.81 8.22
C GLU A 183 -11.19 20.77 7.16
N TYR A 184 -10.35 19.75 6.91
CA TYR A 184 -10.65 18.69 5.95
C TYR A 184 -11.15 17.39 6.58
N ASN A 185 -11.28 17.27 7.90
CA ASN A 185 -11.79 16.05 8.57
C ASN A 185 -11.16 14.71 8.10
N PHE A 186 -9.85 14.68 7.90
CA PHE A 186 -9.15 13.47 7.47
C PHE A 186 -9.32 12.28 8.42
N ALA A 187 -9.54 12.53 9.72
CA ALA A 187 -9.77 11.52 10.73
C ALA A 187 -11.04 10.69 10.45
N ARG A 188 -12.02 11.21 9.70
CA ARG A 188 -13.21 10.46 9.31
C ARG A 188 -13.00 9.70 8.00
N HIS A 189 -12.88 10.44 6.89
CA HIS A 189 -12.89 9.87 5.54
C HIS A 189 -11.51 9.51 4.99
N LYS A 190 -10.42 9.66 5.75
CA LYS A 190 -9.07 9.18 5.40
C LYS A 190 -8.56 9.70 4.04
N GLY A 191 -8.99 10.90 3.65
CA GLY A 191 -8.66 11.55 2.37
C GLY A 191 -9.47 11.06 1.16
N TYR A 192 -10.40 10.12 1.31
CA TYR A 192 -11.27 9.69 0.19
C TYR A 192 -12.20 10.82 -0.28
N ALA A 193 -12.60 10.79 -1.55
CA ALA A 193 -13.45 11.79 -2.18
C ALA A 193 -14.92 11.69 -1.71
N THR A 194 -15.18 11.90 -0.42
CA THR A 194 -16.55 12.03 0.10
C THR A 194 -17.13 13.40 -0.26
N ALA A 195 -18.46 13.55 -0.15
CA ALA A 195 -19.10 14.85 -0.35
C ALA A 195 -18.55 15.91 0.63
N GLU A 196 -18.30 15.50 1.89
CA GLU A 196 -17.66 16.34 2.91
C GLU A 196 -16.28 16.81 2.47
N HIS A 197 -15.41 15.89 2.05
CA HIS A 197 -14.04 16.22 1.66
C HIS A 197 -14.00 17.16 0.44
N ARG A 198 -14.83 16.91 -0.58
CA ARG A 198 -14.90 17.77 -1.77
C ARG A 198 -15.33 19.20 -1.43
N ARG A 199 -16.32 19.36 -0.54
CA ARG A 199 -16.76 20.69 -0.06
C ARG A 199 -15.66 21.40 0.72
N ALA A 200 -14.88 20.67 1.52
CA ALA A 200 -13.74 21.25 2.23
C ALA A 200 -12.66 21.75 1.26
N VAL A 201 -12.34 20.96 0.22
CA VAL A 201 -11.40 21.39 -0.83
C VAL A 201 -11.91 22.61 -1.59
N GLU A 202 -13.19 22.65 -1.94
CA GLU A 202 -13.81 23.80 -2.61
C GLU A 202 -13.78 25.06 -1.72
N ARG A 203 -14.05 24.91 -0.43
CA ARG A 203 -14.12 26.04 0.51
C ARG A 203 -12.76 26.58 0.94
N TYR A 204 -11.80 25.71 1.20
CA TYR A 204 -10.51 26.06 1.81
C TYR A 204 -9.33 25.96 0.83
N GLY A 205 -9.56 25.45 -0.38
CA GLY A 205 -8.51 25.11 -1.34
C GLY A 205 -7.74 23.83 -0.92
N PRO A 206 -6.83 23.32 -1.77
CA PRO A 206 -6.01 22.16 -1.44
C PRO A 206 -4.84 22.48 -0.48
N CYS A 207 -4.70 21.73 0.61
CA CYS A 207 -3.50 21.74 1.47
C CYS A 207 -2.34 20.88 0.92
N PRO A 208 -1.12 20.94 1.51
CA PRO A 208 0.06 20.19 1.04
C PRO A 208 -0.07 18.66 0.96
N LEU A 209 -1.07 18.07 1.62
CA LEU A 209 -1.33 16.63 1.56
C LEU A 209 -2.19 16.21 0.37
N HIS A 210 -2.81 17.15 -0.35
CA HIS A 210 -3.64 16.84 -1.50
C HIS A 210 -2.77 16.48 -2.71
N ARG A 211 -3.25 15.49 -3.48
CA ARG A 211 -2.64 15.03 -4.72
C ARG A 211 -3.08 15.95 -5.85
N ARG A 212 -2.19 16.86 -6.21
CA ARG A 212 -2.45 17.98 -7.11
C ARG A 212 -2.82 17.53 -8.52
N THR A 213 -2.44 16.32 -8.91
CA THR A 213 -2.76 15.72 -10.21
C THR A 213 -4.13 15.05 -10.26
N PHE A 214 -4.81 14.84 -9.13
CA PHE A 214 -6.08 14.12 -9.06
C PHE A 214 -7.27 15.04 -9.39
N ARG A 215 -8.26 14.47 -10.09
CA ARG A 215 -9.57 15.11 -10.30
C ARG A 215 -10.25 15.35 -8.95
N GLY A 216 -10.81 16.54 -8.76
CA GLY A 216 -11.39 17.00 -7.49
C GLY A 216 -10.39 17.77 -6.61
N VAL A 217 -9.14 17.90 -7.06
CA VAL A 217 -8.10 18.74 -6.43
C VAL A 217 -7.53 19.70 -7.45
N ARG A 218 -7.14 19.20 -8.63
CA ARG A 218 -6.47 20.00 -9.67
C ARG A 218 -7.27 21.23 -10.11
N GLU A 219 -8.61 21.16 -10.05
CA GLU A 219 -9.52 22.23 -10.43
C GLU A 219 -9.50 23.41 -9.45
N PHE A 220 -8.94 23.22 -8.24
CA PHE A 220 -8.85 24.22 -7.18
C PHE A 220 -7.42 24.72 -6.97
N LEU A 221 -6.51 24.41 -7.90
CA LEU A 221 -5.15 24.94 -7.87
C LEU A 221 -5.10 26.26 -8.64
N PRO A 222 -4.31 27.25 -8.16
CA PRO A 222 -4.10 28.48 -8.91
C PRO A 222 -3.50 28.14 -10.28
N ASP A 223 -3.99 28.82 -11.31
CA ASP A 223 -3.51 28.65 -12.68
C ASP A 223 -1.99 28.89 -12.71
N GLN A 224 -1.25 27.92 -13.26
CA GLN A 224 0.22 28.06 -13.34
C GLN A 224 0.65 29.12 -14.36
N HIS A 225 -0.30 29.75 -15.07
CA HIS A 225 -0.05 30.81 -16.05
C HIS A 225 0.05 32.22 -15.46
N GLU A 226 -0.24 32.44 -14.17
CA GLU A 226 -0.21 33.80 -13.57
C GLU A 226 1.07 34.12 -12.78
N ARG A 227 2.16 33.36 -12.94
CA ARG A 227 3.48 33.68 -12.35
C ARG A 227 4.50 34.29 -13.32
N THR A 228 4.03 35.03 -14.33
CA THR A 228 4.85 36.05 -15.00
C THR A 228 4.29 37.41 -14.66
N THR A 229 4.64 37.92 -13.48
CA THR A 229 4.50 39.34 -13.17
C THR A 229 5.50 40.11 -14.05
N PRO A 230 5.09 41.12 -14.82
CA PRO A 230 6.02 41.97 -15.55
C PRO A 230 6.75 42.90 -14.57
N GLN A 231 7.77 42.38 -13.89
CA GLN A 231 8.81 43.15 -13.21
C GLN A 231 10.17 43.00 -13.92
N GLN A 232 10.14 42.84 -15.24
CA GLN A 232 11.27 43.15 -16.13
C GLN A 232 10.84 44.25 -17.10
N MET A 233 10.70 45.46 -16.56
CA MET A 233 10.64 46.72 -17.32
C MET A 233 11.63 47.75 -16.75
N ALA A 234 12.80 47.29 -16.29
CA ALA A 234 13.90 48.19 -16.02
C ALA A 234 15.24 47.49 -16.28
N LEU A 235 16.01 48.10 -17.18
CA LEU A 235 17.39 47.85 -17.60
C LEU A 235 17.53 47.14 -18.95
N TRP A 236 17.90 48.01 -19.92
CA TRP A 236 18.23 47.86 -21.35
C TRP A 236 17.06 48.04 -22.30
#